data_AF-A0A1F9ZC07-F1
#
_entry.id   AF-A0A1F9ZC07-F1
#
_cell.length_a   1.000
_cell.length_b   1.000
_cell.length_c   1.000
_cell.angle_alpha   90.00
_cell.angle_beta   90.00
_cell.angle_gamma   90.00
#
_symmetry.space_group_name_H-M   'P 1'
#
loop_
_entity.id
_entity.type
_entity.pdbx_description
1 polymer ?
#
loop_
_entity_poly.entity_id
_entity_poly.type
_entity_poly.pdbx_seq_one_letter_code
_entity_poly.pdbx_strand_id
1 'polypeptide(L)'
;MPKPLRAGPEFEATFPVRGRILEAVLCADCEEEGYLRIRLARDPEKGWTYDPKDPATFVDVFGLDPHGSYGKVRAGEWTEGRVVCFGYLKRVRSRGSGRLPSLIENGTRLVGRAHVDEGVTIDFGLFKARLAFESEEVRRKVLKDAKIRDGTYLATDVGIDIELKRWGTRESVLRR
;
A
#
# COMPACT_ATOMS: atom_id res chain seq x y z
N MET A 1 10.50 -4.65 9.71
CA MET A 1 11.14 -5.63 8.79
C MET A 1 10.07 -6.63 8.40
N PRO A 2 9.94 -7.01 7.11
CA PRO A 2 8.91 -7.95 6.67
C PRO A 2 9.12 -9.32 7.32
N LYS A 3 8.02 -9.98 7.70
CA LYS A 3 8.06 -11.32 8.30
C LYS A 3 8.63 -12.33 7.28
N PRO A 4 9.62 -13.17 7.65
CA PRO A 4 10.16 -14.16 6.72
C PRO A 4 9.08 -15.15 6.25
N LEU A 5 9.01 -15.37 4.94
CA LEU A 5 8.11 -16.32 4.30
C LEU A 5 8.58 -17.75 4.55
N ARG A 6 7.60 -18.61 4.84
CA ARG A 6 7.81 -20.05 5.09
C ARG A 6 7.26 -20.96 4.00
N ALA A 7 6.17 -20.58 3.34
CA ALA A 7 5.41 -21.50 2.49
C ALA A 7 4.89 -20.90 1.17
N GLY A 8 4.67 -19.57 1.08
CA GLY A 8 4.08 -18.97 -0.11
C GLY A 8 4.52 -17.52 -0.33
N PRO A 9 4.24 -16.94 -1.51
CA PRO A 9 4.59 -15.56 -1.86
C PRO A 9 3.56 -14.57 -1.30
N GLU A 10 3.31 -14.67 0.00
CA GLU A 10 2.60 -13.62 0.73
C GLU A 10 3.50 -12.39 0.85
N PHE A 11 2.91 -11.22 1.02
CA PHE A 11 3.68 -10.02 1.29
C PHE A 11 2.98 -9.12 2.28
N GLU A 12 3.79 -8.32 2.95
CA GLU A 12 3.37 -7.16 3.70
C GLU A 12 4.35 -6.04 3.34
N ALA A 13 3.82 -4.89 2.96
CA ALA A 13 4.57 -3.73 2.57
C ALA A 13 4.03 -2.52 3.32
N THR A 14 4.92 -1.79 3.97
CA THR A 14 4.58 -0.56 4.66
C THR A 14 5.25 0.59 3.94
N PHE A 15 4.50 1.65 3.65
CA PHE A 15 5.07 2.88 3.11
C PHE A 15 4.52 4.11 3.84
N PRO A 16 5.36 5.13 4.07
CA PRO A 16 4.92 6.36 4.70
C PRO A 16 3.93 7.08 3.79
N VAL A 17 2.98 7.80 4.38
CA VAL A 17 2.05 8.66 3.65
C VAL A 17 1.94 10.03 4.30
N ARG A 18 1.84 11.06 3.46
CA ARG A 18 1.31 12.37 3.83
C ARG A 18 0.23 12.75 2.85
N GLY A 19 -0.94 13.12 3.37
CA GLY A 19 -2.10 13.33 2.52
C GLY A 19 -3.23 14.08 3.22
N ARG A 20 -4.30 14.29 2.48
CA ARG A 20 -5.52 14.92 2.98
C ARG A 20 -6.55 13.85 3.30
N ILE A 21 -7.12 13.90 4.49
CA ILE A 21 -8.25 13.06 4.88
C ILE A 21 -9.47 13.54 4.10
N LEU A 22 -10.05 12.65 3.31
CA LEU A 22 -11.29 12.90 2.58
C LEU A 22 -12.49 12.42 3.39
N GLU A 23 -12.38 11.26 4.02
CA GLU A 23 -13.45 10.60 4.76
C GLU A 23 -12.86 9.89 5.98
N ALA A 24 -13.61 9.89 7.08
CA ALA A 24 -13.33 9.11 8.28
C ALA A 24 -14.68 8.58 8.77
N VAL A 25 -14.87 7.27 8.71
CA VAL A 25 -16.18 6.63 8.91
C VAL A 25 -16.05 5.47 9.88
N LEU A 26 -17.03 5.32 10.77
CA LEU A 26 -17.18 4.12 11.57
C LEU A 26 -17.80 3.02 10.70
N CYS A 27 -17.36 1.78 10.88
CA CYS A 27 -17.95 0.61 10.25
C CYS A 27 -19.42 0.50 10.66
N ALA A 28 -20.33 0.52 9.69
CA ALA A 28 -21.76 0.46 9.96
C ALA A 28 -22.21 -0.90 10.51
N ASP A 29 -21.42 -1.96 10.29
CA ASP A 29 -21.80 -3.32 10.68
C ASP A 29 -21.36 -3.68 12.11
N CYS A 30 -20.13 -3.34 12.49
CA CYS A 30 -19.59 -3.68 13.81
C CYS A 30 -19.57 -2.52 14.80
N GLU A 31 -19.67 -1.27 14.34
CA GLU A 31 -19.58 -0.05 15.17
C GLU A 31 -18.33 0.07 16.07
N GLU A 32 -17.31 -0.77 15.85
CA GLU A 32 -16.06 -0.80 16.63
C GLU A 32 -14.83 -0.41 15.79
N GLU A 33 -14.84 -0.82 14.52
CA GLU A 33 -13.78 -0.52 13.56
C GLU A 33 -14.14 0.71 12.73
N GLY A 34 -13.14 1.41 12.19
CA GLY A 34 -13.40 2.54 11.31
C GLY A 34 -12.37 2.66 10.21
N TYR A 35 -12.78 3.32 9.14
CA TYR A 35 -12.05 3.44 7.90
C TYR A 35 -11.68 4.89 7.63
N LEU A 36 -10.54 5.06 6.97
CA LEU A 36 -10.04 6.35 6.53
C LEU A 36 -9.89 6.35 5.02
N ARG A 37 -10.33 7.43 4.37
CA ARG A 37 -9.98 7.74 2.98
C ARG A 37 -8.99 8.88 2.96
N ILE A 38 -7.79 8.63 2.42
CA ILE A 38 -6.71 9.62 2.34
C ILE A 38 -6.35 9.83 0.87
N ARG A 39 -6.33 11.10 0.44
CA ARG A 39 -5.75 11.50 -0.83
C ARG A 39 -4.28 11.84 -0.67
N LEU A 40 -3.43 11.17 -1.43
CA LEU A 40 -1.99 11.35 -1.43
C LEU A 40 -1.44 11.54 -2.84
N ALA A 41 -0.23 12.10 -2.93
CA ALA A 41 0.46 12.27 -4.20
C ALA A 41 0.74 10.91 -4.84
N ARG A 42 0.54 10.79 -6.15
CA ARG A 42 0.70 9.53 -6.88
C ARG A 42 2.15 9.03 -6.89
N ASP A 43 3.11 9.93 -6.72
CA ASP A 43 4.54 9.64 -6.67
C ASP A 43 5.18 10.31 -5.44
N PRO A 44 5.19 9.63 -4.28
CA PRO A 44 5.77 10.15 -3.05
C PRO A 44 7.27 10.48 -3.14
N GLU A 45 8.01 9.85 -4.05
CA GLU A 45 9.44 10.10 -4.26
C GLU A 45 9.68 11.50 -4.86
N LYS A 46 8.70 12.04 -5.61
CA LYS A 46 8.71 13.42 -6.12
C LYS A 46 8.13 14.44 -5.13
N GLY A 47 7.68 14.00 -3.97
CA GLY A 47 7.12 14.83 -2.92
C GLY A 47 5.64 14.55 -2.63
N TRP A 48 5.12 15.23 -1.61
CA TRP A 48 3.77 14.99 -1.06
C TRP A 48 2.68 15.91 -1.64
N THR A 49 3.04 16.74 -2.62
CA THR A 49 2.13 17.69 -3.26
C THR A 49 1.50 17.08 -4.50
N TYR A 50 0.24 17.46 -4.74
CA TYR A 50 -0.52 17.07 -5.93
C TYR A 50 -1.47 18.21 -6.31
N ASP A 51 -1.97 18.21 -7.53
CA ASP A 51 -3.01 19.12 -7.98
C ASP A 51 -4.38 18.43 -7.86
N PRO A 52 -5.29 18.89 -6.98
CA PRO A 52 -6.61 18.29 -6.87
C PRO A 52 -7.47 18.40 -8.15
N LYS A 53 -7.08 19.24 -9.12
CA LYS A 53 -7.74 19.37 -10.42
C LYS A 53 -7.19 18.41 -11.47
N ASP A 54 -6.05 17.79 -11.23
CA ASP A 54 -5.43 16.81 -12.12
C ASP A 54 -5.40 15.41 -11.46
N PRO A 55 -6.32 14.50 -11.83
CA PRO A 55 -6.38 13.13 -11.33
C PRO A 55 -5.12 12.31 -11.57
N ALA A 56 -4.26 12.71 -12.52
CA ALA A 56 -2.99 12.05 -12.74
C ALA A 56 -1.98 12.29 -11.61
N THR A 57 -2.18 13.32 -10.79
CA THR A 57 -1.23 13.71 -9.74
C THR A 57 -1.49 13.08 -8.37
N PHE A 58 -2.66 12.46 -8.17
CA PHE A 58 -3.03 11.87 -6.89
C PHE A 58 -3.60 10.45 -7.02
N VAL A 59 -3.67 9.79 -5.87
CA VAL A 59 -4.36 8.53 -5.64
C VAL A 59 -5.07 8.62 -4.29
N ASP A 60 -6.27 8.07 -4.22
CA ASP A 60 -7.00 7.91 -2.97
C ASP A 60 -6.71 6.52 -2.41
N VAL A 61 -6.49 6.42 -1.11
CA VAL A 61 -6.33 5.14 -0.39
C VAL A 61 -7.41 5.08 0.67
N PHE A 62 -8.19 4.01 0.65
CA PHE A 62 -9.24 3.72 1.61
C PHE A 62 -8.90 2.43 2.35
N GLY A 63 -8.88 2.49 3.68
CA GLY A 63 -8.40 1.36 4.49
C GLY A 63 -8.87 1.42 5.91
N LEU A 64 -8.75 0.28 6.58
CA LEU A 64 -9.08 0.12 7.99
C LEU A 64 -8.07 0.92 8.84
N ASP A 65 -8.52 1.60 9.89
CA ASP A 65 -7.66 2.20 10.89
C ASP A 65 -7.70 1.36 12.19
N PRO A 66 -6.72 0.47 12.39
CA PRO A 66 -6.73 -0.46 13.52
C PRO A 66 -6.51 0.21 14.88
N HIS A 67 -6.23 1.51 14.92
CA HIS A 67 -5.92 2.26 16.13
C HIS A 67 -6.99 3.26 16.57
N GLY A 68 -8.12 3.33 15.86
CA GLY A 68 -9.24 4.17 16.26
C GLY A 68 -9.02 5.67 16.09
N SER A 69 -8.07 6.07 15.24
CA SER A 69 -7.83 7.48 14.89
C SER A 69 -9.00 8.08 14.11
N TYR A 70 -9.76 7.26 13.37
CA TYR A 70 -10.97 7.65 12.63
C TYR A 70 -11.98 8.45 13.48
N GLY A 71 -12.10 8.16 14.78
CA GLY A 71 -12.99 8.90 15.69
C GLY A 71 -12.50 10.30 16.06
N LYS A 72 -11.21 10.58 15.86
CA LYS A 72 -10.53 11.81 16.29
C LYS A 72 -10.26 12.77 15.15
N VAL A 73 -10.17 12.27 13.93
CA VAL A 73 -9.86 13.08 12.74
C VAL A 73 -11.11 13.64 12.08
N ARG A 74 -10.92 14.62 11.19
CA ARG A 74 -11.98 15.23 10.39
C ARG A 74 -11.61 15.28 8.91
N ALA A 75 -12.63 15.14 8.06
CA ALA A 75 -12.49 15.40 6.63
C ALA A 75 -11.94 16.81 6.37
N GLY A 76 -10.96 16.91 5.49
CA GLY A 76 -10.26 18.15 5.17
C GLY A 76 -8.94 18.37 5.90
N GLU A 77 -8.70 17.67 7.02
CA GLU A 77 -7.40 17.70 7.70
C GLU A 77 -6.31 17.05 6.86
N TRP A 78 -5.08 17.46 7.12
CA TRP A 78 -3.89 16.76 6.64
C TRP A 78 -3.45 15.73 7.68
N THR A 79 -2.80 14.69 7.20
CA THR A 79 -2.29 13.61 8.04
C THR A 79 -0.94 13.11 7.55
N GLU A 80 -0.15 12.63 8.50
CA GLU A 80 1.06 11.84 8.27
C GLU A 80 0.91 10.51 8.99
N GLY A 81 1.32 9.44 8.33
CA GLY A 81 1.20 8.09 8.85
C GLY A 81 1.88 7.08 7.94
N ARG A 82 1.36 5.86 7.95
CA ARG A 82 1.78 4.78 7.07
C ARG A 82 0.58 4.00 6.57
N VAL A 83 0.70 3.51 5.35
CA VAL A 83 -0.22 2.51 4.80
C VAL A 83 0.48 1.16 4.86
N VAL A 84 -0.26 0.15 5.32
CA VAL A 84 0.17 -1.24 5.31
C VAL A 84 -0.65 -1.95 4.24
N CYS A 85 0.02 -2.39 3.18
CA CYS A 85 -0.54 -3.23 2.13
C CYS A 85 -0.11 -4.66 2.34
N PHE A 86 -1.04 -5.61 2.30
CA PHE A 86 -0.72 -7.03 2.41
C PHE A 86 -1.58 -7.86 1.48
N GLY A 87 -1.14 -9.09 1.22
CA GLY A 87 -1.89 -10.01 0.39
C GLY A 87 -1.06 -11.16 -0.13
N TYR A 88 -1.65 -11.92 -1.05
CA TYR A 88 -1.03 -13.05 -1.71
C TYR A 88 -0.69 -12.75 -3.16
N LEU A 89 0.52 -13.09 -3.60
CA LEU A 89 0.99 -12.83 -4.96
C LEU A 89 0.69 -14.02 -5.88
N LYS A 90 -0.02 -13.75 -6.97
CA LYS A 90 -0.28 -14.73 -8.03
C LYS A 90 0.33 -14.28 -9.34
N ARG A 91 1.09 -15.16 -9.99
CA ARG A 91 1.65 -14.88 -11.33
C ARG A 91 0.53 -14.64 -12.34
N VAL A 92 0.69 -13.59 -13.15
CA VAL A 92 -0.22 -13.25 -14.25
C VAL A 92 0.51 -13.05 -15.57
N ARG A 93 -0.19 -13.23 -16.69
CA ARG A 93 0.28 -12.85 -18.03
C ARG A 93 -0.13 -11.39 -18.31
N SER A 94 0.44 -10.44 -17.56
CA SER A 94 0.27 -9.00 -17.85
C SER A 94 1.45 -8.49 -18.66
N ARG A 95 1.25 -7.39 -19.42
CA ARG A 95 2.33 -6.60 -20.07
C ARG A 95 2.50 -5.21 -19.45
N GLY A 96 1.72 -4.86 -18.43
CA GLY A 96 1.77 -3.57 -17.75
C GLY A 96 1.82 -3.73 -16.23
N SER A 97 2.81 -3.11 -15.61
CA SER A 97 2.89 -2.86 -14.16
C SER A 97 2.62 -1.39 -13.89
N GLY A 98 2.17 -1.05 -12.69
CA GLY A 98 2.18 0.33 -12.20
C GLY A 98 1.07 1.24 -12.74
N ARG A 99 0.07 0.73 -13.47
CA ARG A 99 -1.16 1.49 -13.74
C ARG A 99 -2.03 1.47 -12.48
N LEU A 100 -1.68 2.30 -11.52
CA LEU A 100 -2.42 2.45 -10.28
C LEU A 100 -3.84 2.97 -10.57
N PRO A 101 -4.88 2.38 -9.97
CA PRO A 101 -6.22 2.96 -10.02
C PRO A 101 -6.25 4.35 -9.36
N SER A 102 -7.36 5.06 -9.50
CA SER A 102 -7.59 6.32 -8.79
C SER A 102 -7.88 6.11 -7.30
N LEU A 103 -8.39 4.93 -6.94
CA LEU A 103 -8.70 4.50 -5.58
C LEU A 103 -8.06 3.13 -5.32
N ILE A 104 -7.39 2.99 -4.19
CA ILE A 104 -6.90 1.72 -3.67
C ILE A 104 -7.62 1.45 -2.35
N GLU A 105 -8.36 0.37 -2.32
CA GLU A 105 -9.11 -0.11 -1.15
C GLU A 105 -8.95 -1.62 -0.96
N ASN A 106 -9.46 -2.13 0.15
CA ASN A 106 -9.53 -3.58 0.39
C ASN A 106 -10.15 -4.31 -0.82
N GLY A 107 -9.46 -5.35 -1.30
CA GLY A 107 -9.85 -6.11 -2.48
C GLY A 107 -9.43 -5.49 -3.82
N THR A 108 -8.79 -4.31 -3.82
CA THR A 108 -8.29 -3.69 -5.05
C THR A 108 -7.23 -4.58 -5.71
N ARG A 109 -7.44 -4.89 -6.98
CA ARG A 109 -6.48 -5.68 -7.74
C ARG A 109 -5.30 -4.82 -8.18
N LEU A 110 -4.10 -5.12 -7.67
CA LEU A 110 -2.85 -4.48 -8.09
C LEU A 110 -2.00 -5.45 -8.89
N VAL A 111 -1.25 -4.93 -9.87
CA VAL A 111 -0.28 -5.69 -10.67
C VAL A 111 1.09 -5.04 -10.57
N GLY A 112 2.04 -5.79 -10.02
CA GLY A 112 3.41 -5.37 -9.86
C GLY A 112 4.39 -6.20 -10.68
N ARG A 113 5.60 -5.65 -10.90
CA ARG A 113 6.70 -6.32 -11.57
C ARG A 113 7.71 -6.81 -10.55
N ALA A 114 8.05 -8.10 -10.62
CA ALA A 114 9.07 -8.69 -9.77
C ALA A 114 10.47 -8.32 -10.25
N HIS A 115 11.32 -7.96 -9.31
CA HIS A 115 12.76 -7.78 -9.44
C HIS A 115 13.43 -8.83 -8.57
N VAL A 116 14.23 -9.70 -9.18
CA VAL A 116 14.87 -10.84 -8.50
C VAL A 116 16.37 -10.76 -8.69
N ASP A 117 17.07 -10.28 -7.66
CA ASP A 117 18.51 -10.06 -7.60
C ASP A 117 19.09 -10.72 -6.33
N GLU A 118 19.81 -9.99 -5.49
CA GLU A 118 20.16 -10.42 -4.12
C GLU A 118 18.92 -10.54 -3.22
N GLY A 119 17.83 -9.84 -3.56
CA GLY A 119 16.53 -9.92 -2.91
C GLY A 119 15.40 -10.30 -3.87
N VAL A 120 14.17 -10.14 -3.38
CA VAL A 120 12.97 -10.22 -4.21
C VAL A 120 12.08 -9.03 -3.86
N THR A 121 11.88 -8.15 -4.83
CA THR A 121 11.05 -6.96 -4.69
C THR A 121 9.94 -6.97 -5.74
N ILE A 122 8.75 -6.52 -5.38
CA ILE A 122 7.63 -6.36 -6.30
C ILE A 122 7.29 -4.88 -6.35
N ASP A 123 7.45 -4.27 -7.51
CA ASP A 123 7.12 -2.87 -7.74
C ASP A 123 5.68 -2.73 -8.25
N PHE A 124 4.80 -2.18 -7.41
CA PHE A 124 3.40 -1.91 -7.74
C PHE A 124 3.17 -0.49 -8.27
N GLY A 125 4.22 0.32 -8.42
CA GLY A 125 4.17 1.72 -8.83
C GLY A 125 4.11 2.70 -7.66
N LEU A 126 3.17 2.51 -6.71
CA LEU A 126 3.03 3.40 -5.54
C LEU A 126 4.01 3.03 -4.42
N PHE A 127 4.25 1.73 -4.26
CA PHE A 127 5.09 1.16 -3.23
C PHE A 127 5.78 -0.09 -3.77
N LYS A 128 6.84 -0.49 -3.06
CA LYS A 128 7.60 -1.71 -3.33
C LYS A 128 7.41 -2.68 -2.17
N ALA A 129 6.99 -3.90 -2.48
CA ALA A 129 6.92 -4.98 -1.51
C ALA A 129 8.22 -5.79 -1.56
N ARG A 130 8.92 -5.91 -0.41
CA ARG A 130 10.12 -6.75 -0.31
C ARG A 130 9.75 -8.06 0.36
N LEU A 131 10.02 -9.17 -0.32
CA LEU A 131 9.85 -10.50 0.27
C LEU A 131 11.09 -10.86 1.08
N ALA A 132 10.89 -11.20 2.33
CA ALA A 132 11.90 -11.86 3.15
C ALA A 132 11.65 -13.36 3.13
N PHE A 133 12.71 -14.17 3.12
CA PHE A 133 12.61 -15.63 3.16
C PHE A 133 13.39 -16.14 4.37
N GLU A 134 12.93 -17.24 4.95
CA GLU A 134 13.61 -17.85 6.10
C GLU A 134 15.02 -18.35 5.75
N SER A 135 15.20 -18.89 4.55
CA SER A 135 16.51 -19.29 4.01
C SER A 135 16.56 -19.19 2.48
N GLU A 136 17.74 -19.34 1.89
CA GLU A 136 17.91 -19.36 0.43
C GLU A 136 17.26 -20.59 -0.22
N GLU A 137 17.20 -21.73 0.49
CA GLU A 137 16.48 -22.93 0.05
C GLU A 137 14.98 -22.65 -0.05
N VAL A 138 14.41 -21.98 0.97
CA VAL A 138 13.01 -21.57 0.97
C VAL A 138 12.75 -20.57 -0.14
N ARG A 139 13.62 -19.58 -0.32
CA ARG A 139 13.54 -18.62 -1.43
C ARG A 139 13.48 -19.33 -2.77
N ARG A 140 14.44 -20.22 -3.06
CA ARG A 140 14.51 -20.97 -4.32
C ARG A 140 13.25 -21.81 -4.54
N LYS A 141 12.75 -22.49 -3.50
CA LYS A 141 11.53 -23.30 -3.56
C LYS A 141 10.30 -22.45 -3.86
N VAL A 142 10.05 -21.39 -3.09
CA VAL A 142 8.88 -20.51 -3.27
C VAL A 142 8.88 -19.87 -4.65
N LEU A 143 10.02 -19.35 -5.11
CA LEU A 143 10.11 -18.73 -6.44
C LEU A 143 9.87 -19.75 -7.56
N LYS A 144 10.41 -20.97 -7.44
CA LYS A 144 10.20 -22.05 -8.41
C LYS A 144 8.73 -22.46 -8.47
N ASP A 145 8.11 -22.71 -7.32
CA ASP A 145 6.73 -23.21 -7.23
C ASP A 145 5.73 -22.15 -7.71
N ALA A 146 5.93 -20.88 -7.34
CA ALA A 146 5.14 -19.75 -7.80
C ALA A 146 5.49 -19.28 -9.22
N LYS A 147 6.50 -19.88 -9.86
CA LYS A 147 7.02 -19.53 -11.19
C LYS A 147 7.39 -18.04 -11.31
N ILE A 148 7.97 -17.48 -10.25
CA ILE A 148 8.44 -16.11 -10.14
C ILE A 148 9.90 -16.06 -10.58
N ARG A 149 10.20 -15.17 -11.52
CA ARG A 149 11.54 -14.83 -12.00
C ARG A 149 11.63 -13.32 -12.16
N ASP A 150 12.83 -12.80 -12.38
CA ASP A 150 13.00 -11.39 -12.72
C ASP A 150 12.09 -10.99 -13.90
N GLY A 151 11.46 -9.83 -13.79
CA GLY A 151 10.50 -9.31 -14.75
C GLY A 151 9.12 -9.99 -14.76
N THR A 152 8.85 -10.96 -13.87
CA THR A 152 7.53 -11.60 -13.77
C THR A 152 6.48 -10.63 -13.25
N TYR A 153 5.30 -10.63 -13.85
CA TYR A 153 4.16 -9.87 -13.33
C TYR A 153 3.37 -10.67 -12.30
N LEU A 154 3.09 -10.02 -11.17
CA LEU A 154 2.36 -10.59 -10.05
C LEU A 154 1.15 -9.73 -9.78
N ALA A 155 -0.02 -10.37 -9.66
CA ALA A 155 -1.24 -9.72 -9.22
C ALA A 155 -1.55 -10.12 -7.78
N THR A 156 -2.20 -9.20 -7.07
CA THR A 156 -2.73 -9.43 -5.74
C THR A 156 -4.01 -8.63 -5.58
N ASP A 157 -4.92 -9.14 -4.77
CA ASP A 157 -6.07 -8.39 -4.29
C ASP A 157 -5.70 -7.97 -2.86
N VAL A 158 -5.48 -6.66 -2.65
CA VAL A 158 -4.79 -6.16 -1.45
C VAL A 158 -5.72 -5.99 -0.25
N GLY A 159 -5.20 -6.25 0.95
CA GLY A 159 -5.66 -5.64 2.19
C GLY A 159 -4.91 -4.34 2.46
N ILE A 160 -5.58 -3.36 3.06
CA ILE A 160 -5.12 -2.00 3.33
C ILE A 160 -5.49 -1.61 4.76
N ASP A 161 -4.46 -1.42 5.58
CA ASP A 161 -4.56 -0.73 6.85
C ASP A 161 -3.89 0.65 6.76
N ILE A 162 -4.45 1.61 7.49
CA ILE A 162 -3.98 2.98 7.58
C ILE A 162 -3.70 3.29 9.04
N GLU A 163 -2.44 3.60 9.34
CA GLU A 163 -2.03 3.98 10.68
C GLU A 163 -1.56 5.43 10.69
N LEU A 164 -2.31 6.29 11.39
CA LEU A 164 -1.98 7.70 11.51
C LEU A 164 -0.96 7.95 12.63
N LYS A 165 0.01 8.81 12.35
CA LYS A 165 1.01 9.28 13.32
C LYS A 165 0.67 10.66 13.86
N ARG A 166 0.22 11.57 13.00
CA ARG A 166 -0.23 12.93 13.37
C ARG A 166 -1.18 13.49 12.32
N TRP A 167 -2.06 14.40 12.73
CA TRP A 167 -3.02 15.08 11.85
C TRP A 167 -3.21 16.55 12.27
N GLY A 168 -3.79 17.35 11.37
CA GLY A 168 -4.11 18.76 11.63
C GLY A 168 -4.08 19.62 10.36
N THR A 169 -3.56 20.85 10.48
CA THR A 169 -3.44 21.74 9.32
C THR A 169 -2.37 21.25 8.35
N ARG A 170 -2.48 21.68 7.08
CA ARG A 170 -1.46 21.37 6.06
C ARG A 170 -0.05 21.75 6.52
N GLU A 171 0.07 22.92 7.13
CA GLU A 171 1.36 23.43 7.57
C GLU A 171 1.94 22.63 8.74
N SER A 172 1.12 22.22 9.71
CA SER A 172 1.61 21.44 10.85
C SER A 172 2.09 20.04 10.46
N VAL A 173 1.49 19.45 9.43
CA VAL A 173 1.79 18.10 8.96
C VAL A 173 2.91 18.07 7.91
N LEU A 174 2.97 19.05 7.01
CA LEU A 174 3.98 19.07 5.95
C LEU A 174 5.33 19.67 6.41
N ARG A 175 5.37 20.45 7.50
CA ARG A 175 6.64 20.89 8.09
C ARG A 175 7.43 19.68 8.65
N ARG A 176 8.74 19.70 8.39
CA ARG A 176 9.69 18.64 8.78
C ARG A 176 9.73 18.45 10.28
#